data_AF-A0A3C1D0X7-F1
#
_entry.id   AF-A0A3C1D0X7-F1
#
_cell.length_a   1.000
_cell.length_b   1.000
_cell.length_c   1.000
_cell.angle_alpha   90.00
_cell.angle_beta   90.00
_cell.angle_gamma   90.00
#
_symmetry.space_group_name_H-M   'P 1'
#
loop_
_entity.id
_entity.type
_entity.pdbx_description
1 polymer ?
#
loop_
_entity_poly.entity_id
_entity_poly.type
_entity_poly.pdbx_seq_one_letter_code
_entity_poly.pdbx_strand_id
1 'polypeptide(L)'
;GRYGCIGVVLFHLSGGAVDMIDGIADAAEERGFALTMIKKRAGEKMTLAEAARRMSQLPVDGMIFNLRQMVDDFDTFEAPKDLKTVIITPMEHPTCSTVSDDQEDGARMACEYFLNRGHKNVYFVSGKKESLSSQCRMKGWRAALETRGIEPPEPLQGDWNADSGYAAGLVLADKPDCTAVLAANDCMANGVMMALRDKGLSVPDDVSVIGFDDELYKTIPNSILTSVKFRHRELGIRALNEVVAGLEAPSSRSRTLVSGVLIERSSVKDLRA
;
A
#
# COMPACT_ATOMS: atom_id res chain seq x y z
N GLY A 1 7.48 -27.53 -22.22
CA GLY A 1 6.09 -27.93 -21.88
C GLY A 1 5.57 -26.93 -20.86
N ARG A 2 4.26 -26.76 -20.75
CA ARG A 2 3.66 -25.96 -19.67
C ARG A 2 3.52 -26.84 -18.42
N TYR A 3 3.98 -26.35 -17.27
CA TYR A 3 3.86 -27.03 -15.99
C TYR A 3 2.47 -26.86 -15.36
N GLY A 4 1.70 -25.85 -15.78
CA GLY A 4 0.44 -25.48 -15.16
C GLY A 4 0.64 -24.87 -13.78
N CYS A 5 1.72 -24.09 -13.59
CA CYS A 5 2.06 -23.52 -12.29
C CYS A 5 2.66 -22.11 -12.42
N ILE A 6 2.24 -21.19 -11.54
CA ILE A 6 2.77 -19.82 -11.48
C ILE A 6 3.59 -19.64 -10.19
N GLY A 7 4.79 -19.07 -10.34
CA GLY A 7 5.65 -18.69 -9.24
C GLY A 7 5.22 -17.38 -8.61
N VAL A 8 5.16 -17.30 -7.28
CA VAL A 8 4.92 -16.04 -6.55
C VAL A 8 6.08 -15.80 -5.59
N VAL A 9 6.76 -14.68 -5.75
CA VAL A 9 7.87 -14.28 -4.90
C VAL A 9 7.44 -13.13 -4.01
N LEU A 10 7.48 -13.36 -2.70
CA LEU A 10 7.04 -12.40 -1.68
C LEU A 10 8.26 -11.81 -0.97
N PHE A 11 8.57 -10.55 -1.26
CA PHE A 11 9.67 -9.85 -0.57
C PHE A 11 9.28 -9.47 0.86
N HIS A 12 8.00 -9.19 1.09
CA HIS A 12 7.44 -8.85 2.39
C HIS A 12 6.03 -9.44 2.52
N LEU A 13 5.66 -9.82 3.75
CA LEU A 13 4.29 -10.19 4.11
C LEU A 13 3.85 -9.24 5.22
N SER A 14 2.98 -8.29 4.90
CA SER A 14 2.41 -7.33 5.85
C SER A 14 1.11 -6.74 5.31
N GLY A 15 0.15 -6.43 6.19
CA GLY A 15 -1.14 -5.81 5.84
C GLY A 15 -1.92 -6.61 4.79
N GLY A 16 -2.56 -5.89 3.85
CA GLY A 16 -3.35 -6.42 2.73
C GLY A 16 -2.62 -7.34 1.72
N ALA A 17 -1.39 -7.77 2.00
CA ALA A 17 -0.71 -8.82 1.25
C ALA A 17 -1.48 -10.16 1.29
N VAL A 18 -2.21 -10.45 2.37
CA VAL A 18 -3.02 -11.68 2.48
C VAL A 18 -4.16 -11.65 1.47
N ASP A 19 -4.97 -10.59 1.46
CA ASP A 19 -6.08 -10.41 0.51
C ASP A 19 -5.57 -10.44 -0.95
N MET A 20 -4.36 -9.93 -1.20
CA MET A 20 -3.71 -10.02 -2.51
C MET A 20 -3.31 -11.45 -2.91
N ILE A 21 -2.70 -12.21 -1.99
CA ILE A 21 -2.33 -13.61 -2.26
C ILE A 21 -3.58 -14.45 -2.49
N ASP A 22 -4.62 -14.21 -1.71
CA ASP A 22 -5.94 -14.83 -1.86
C ASP A 22 -6.52 -14.56 -3.27
N GLY A 23 -6.44 -13.31 -3.74
CA GLY A 23 -6.81 -12.97 -5.12
C GLY A 23 -5.95 -13.64 -6.20
N ILE A 24 -4.64 -13.81 -5.96
CA ILE A 24 -3.77 -14.56 -6.88
C ILE A 24 -4.15 -16.05 -6.90
N ALA A 25 -4.44 -16.64 -5.73
CA ALA A 25 -4.82 -18.04 -5.58
C ALA A 25 -6.13 -18.35 -6.29
N ASP A 26 -7.17 -17.56 -6.06
CA ASP A 26 -8.49 -17.81 -6.66
C ASP A 26 -8.44 -17.65 -8.19
N ALA A 27 -7.75 -16.63 -8.69
CA ALA A 27 -7.56 -16.49 -10.13
C ALA A 27 -6.73 -17.64 -10.73
N ALA A 28 -5.80 -18.24 -9.96
CA ALA A 28 -4.99 -19.36 -10.43
C ALA A 28 -5.85 -20.61 -10.53
N GLU A 29 -6.68 -20.86 -9.51
CA GLU A 29 -7.65 -21.96 -9.50
C GLU A 29 -8.62 -21.85 -10.67
N GLU A 30 -9.22 -20.68 -10.90
CA GLU A 30 -10.13 -20.42 -12.02
C GLU A 30 -9.49 -20.68 -13.39
N ARG A 31 -8.17 -20.44 -13.52
CA ARG A 31 -7.40 -20.63 -14.74
C ARG A 31 -6.73 -22.00 -14.84
N GLY A 32 -6.88 -22.86 -13.84
CA GLY A 32 -6.29 -24.20 -13.80
C GLY A 32 -4.78 -24.22 -13.56
N PHE A 33 -4.23 -23.23 -12.85
CA PHE A 33 -2.82 -23.16 -12.45
C PHE A 33 -2.63 -23.47 -10.96
N ALA A 34 -1.59 -24.23 -10.64
CA ALA A 34 -1.06 -24.33 -9.29
C ALA A 34 -0.18 -23.10 -8.95
N LEU A 35 0.12 -22.90 -7.67
CA LEU A 35 1.04 -21.86 -7.21
C LEU A 35 2.26 -22.45 -6.51
N THR A 36 3.42 -21.88 -6.79
CA THR A 36 4.68 -22.13 -6.06
C THR A 36 5.17 -20.83 -5.45
N MET A 37 5.44 -20.82 -4.14
CA MET A 37 5.78 -19.59 -3.43
C MET A 37 7.21 -19.58 -2.90
N ILE A 38 7.91 -18.46 -3.10
CA ILE A 38 9.19 -18.15 -2.43
C ILE A 38 9.01 -16.89 -1.60
N LYS A 39 9.25 -16.98 -0.29
CA LYS A 39 9.26 -15.82 0.60
C LYS A 39 10.70 -15.44 0.94
N LYS A 40 11.04 -14.16 0.77
CA LYS A 40 12.29 -13.58 1.26
C LYS A 40 12.38 -13.71 2.78
N ARG A 41 13.51 -14.17 3.31
CA ARG A 41 13.70 -14.25 4.76
C ARG A 41 13.95 -12.84 5.34
N ALA A 42 13.55 -12.64 6.59
CA ALA A 42 13.88 -11.41 7.30
C ALA A 42 15.41 -11.26 7.39
N GLY A 43 15.94 -10.07 7.11
CA GLY A 43 17.39 -9.79 7.10
C GLY A 43 18.16 -10.32 5.89
N GLU A 44 17.57 -11.17 5.05
CA GLU A 44 18.19 -11.61 3.80
C GLU A 44 18.22 -10.46 2.80
N LYS A 45 19.36 -10.24 2.12
CA LYS A 45 19.36 -9.48 0.87
C LYS A 45 18.97 -10.44 -0.24
N MET A 46 17.89 -10.14 -0.94
CA MET A 46 17.44 -10.90 -2.10
C MET A 46 17.16 -9.88 -3.20
N THR A 47 17.68 -10.15 -4.39
CA THR A 47 17.48 -9.34 -5.60
C THR A 47 16.41 -9.99 -6.48
N LEU A 48 15.90 -9.28 -7.49
CA LEU A 48 14.96 -9.88 -8.45
C LEU A 48 15.62 -11.02 -9.23
N ALA A 49 16.87 -10.83 -9.67
CA ALA A 49 17.64 -11.83 -10.40
C ALA A 49 17.85 -13.12 -9.60
N GLU A 50 18.20 -13.02 -8.31
CA GLU A 50 18.39 -14.19 -7.45
C GLU A 50 17.06 -14.92 -7.21
N ALA A 51 15.98 -14.18 -6.99
CA ALA A 51 14.66 -14.77 -6.81
C ALA A 51 14.15 -15.44 -8.09
N ALA A 52 14.34 -14.81 -9.26
CA ALA A 52 14.04 -15.38 -10.57
C ALA A 52 14.85 -16.66 -10.81
N ARG A 53 16.15 -16.68 -10.49
CA ARG A 53 17.02 -17.86 -10.61
C ARG A 53 16.55 -19.02 -9.73
N ARG A 54 16.14 -18.75 -8.49
CA ARG A 54 15.57 -19.77 -7.60
C ARG A 54 14.25 -20.30 -8.15
N MET A 55 13.40 -19.40 -8.64
CA MET A 55 12.09 -19.77 -9.19
C MET A 55 12.20 -20.57 -10.50
N SER A 56 13.16 -20.24 -11.38
CA SER A 56 13.39 -20.95 -12.64
C SER A 56 13.89 -22.38 -12.47
N GLN A 57 14.31 -22.77 -11.27
CA GLN A 57 14.68 -24.15 -10.93
C GLN A 57 13.46 -25.00 -10.52
N LEU A 58 12.29 -24.37 -10.40
CA LEU A 58 11.02 -25.01 -10.05
C LEU A 58 10.13 -25.14 -11.29
N PRO A 59 9.17 -26.07 -11.30
CA PRO A 59 8.27 -26.27 -12.45
C PRO A 59 7.23 -25.15 -12.50
N VAL A 60 7.60 -23.97 -12.99
CA VAL A 60 6.71 -22.81 -13.18
C VAL A 60 6.76 -22.29 -14.61
N ASP A 61 5.63 -21.73 -15.07
CA ASP A 61 5.48 -21.17 -16.42
C ASP A 61 5.64 -19.64 -16.43
N GLY A 62 5.42 -18.99 -15.30
CA GLY A 62 5.53 -17.54 -15.13
C GLY A 62 5.78 -17.16 -13.68
N MET A 63 6.05 -15.90 -13.42
CA MET A 63 6.31 -15.40 -12.07
C MET A 63 5.65 -14.06 -11.78
N ILE A 64 5.27 -13.89 -10.52
CA ILE A 64 4.79 -12.64 -9.94
C ILE A 64 5.74 -12.25 -8.81
N PHE A 65 6.28 -11.03 -8.88
CA PHE A 65 7.03 -10.44 -7.78
C PHE A 65 6.13 -9.52 -6.96
N ASN A 66 5.94 -9.78 -5.66
CA ASN A 66 5.38 -8.80 -4.75
C ASN A 66 6.51 -7.96 -4.14
N LEU A 67 6.63 -6.71 -4.60
CA LEU A 67 7.73 -5.83 -4.25
C LEU A 67 7.20 -4.55 -3.59
N ARG A 68 7.34 -4.49 -2.26
CA ARG A 68 6.91 -3.34 -1.44
C ARG A 68 8.08 -2.47 -0.94
N GLN A 69 9.31 -2.86 -1.23
CA GLN A 69 10.55 -2.14 -0.93
C GLN A 69 11.46 -2.19 -2.16
N MET A 70 12.28 -1.16 -2.37
CA MET A 70 13.26 -1.18 -3.47
C MET A 70 14.31 -2.27 -3.26
N VAL A 71 14.78 -2.82 -4.38
CA VAL A 71 15.88 -3.79 -4.46
C VAL A 71 16.91 -3.28 -5.44
N ASP A 72 18.18 -3.64 -5.20
CA ASP A 72 19.34 -3.03 -5.85
C ASP A 72 19.35 -3.23 -7.38
N ASP A 73 18.78 -4.33 -7.88
CA ASP A 73 18.73 -4.66 -9.31
C ASP A 73 17.39 -4.32 -9.98
N PHE A 74 16.53 -3.51 -9.34
CA PHE A 74 15.21 -3.19 -9.91
C PHE A 74 15.30 -2.64 -11.34
N ASP A 75 16.13 -1.64 -11.60
CA ASP A 75 16.19 -1.03 -12.94
C ASP A 75 16.97 -1.87 -13.97
N THR A 76 17.81 -2.79 -13.50
CA THR A 76 18.69 -3.61 -14.35
C THR A 76 18.21 -5.04 -14.53
N PHE A 77 17.14 -5.43 -13.83
CA PHE A 77 16.59 -6.77 -13.91
C PHE A 77 15.97 -7.04 -15.29
N GLU A 78 16.33 -8.19 -15.85
CA GLU A 78 15.72 -8.74 -17.04
C GLU A 78 15.11 -10.10 -16.70
N ALA A 79 13.80 -10.23 -16.94
CA ALA A 79 13.10 -11.49 -16.77
C ALA A 79 13.68 -12.57 -17.71
N PRO A 80 13.83 -13.83 -17.25
CA PRO A 80 14.16 -14.94 -18.14
C PRO A 80 13.17 -15.01 -19.31
N LYS A 81 13.68 -15.18 -20.54
CA LYS A 81 12.85 -15.12 -21.77
C LYS A 81 11.66 -16.08 -21.75
N ASP A 82 11.82 -17.22 -21.08
CA ASP A 82 10.83 -18.28 -21.00
C ASP A 82 9.85 -18.11 -19.82
N LEU A 83 10.03 -17.09 -18.96
CA LEU A 83 9.16 -16.83 -17.81
C LEU A 83 8.50 -15.46 -17.92
N LYS A 84 7.18 -15.47 -18.16
CA LYS A 84 6.40 -14.23 -18.13
C LYS A 84 6.34 -13.69 -16.72
N THR A 85 6.73 -12.43 -16.58
CA THR A 85 6.99 -11.80 -15.29
C THR A 85 6.16 -10.54 -15.12
N VAL A 86 5.45 -10.47 -14.01
CA VAL A 86 4.73 -9.27 -13.55
C VAL A 86 5.27 -8.87 -12.19
N ILE A 87 5.49 -7.57 -11.99
CA ILE A 87 5.92 -7.03 -10.70
C ILE A 87 4.78 -6.22 -10.09
N ILE A 88 4.33 -6.63 -8.92
CA ILE A 88 3.40 -5.86 -8.11
C ILE A 88 4.19 -4.80 -7.34
N THR A 89 4.20 -3.57 -7.87
CA THR A 89 4.98 -2.42 -7.37
C THR A 89 4.40 -1.10 -7.88
N PRO A 90 4.42 -0.01 -7.10
CA PRO A 90 4.00 1.31 -7.59
C PRO A 90 4.97 1.90 -8.63
N MET A 91 6.18 1.35 -8.73
CA MET A 91 7.21 1.82 -9.65
C MET A 91 6.96 1.32 -11.08
N GLU A 92 7.35 2.13 -12.07
CA GLU A 92 7.48 1.62 -13.44
C GLU A 92 8.77 0.81 -13.54
N HIS A 93 8.72 -0.33 -14.22
CA HIS A 93 9.91 -1.13 -14.51
C HIS A 93 10.30 -1.01 -16.00
N PRO A 94 11.61 -0.95 -16.34
CA PRO A 94 12.05 -0.78 -17.72
C PRO A 94 11.62 -1.92 -18.66
N THR A 95 11.64 -3.16 -18.18
CA THR A 95 11.48 -4.37 -19.02
C THR A 95 10.28 -5.25 -18.67
N CYS A 96 9.63 -5.05 -17.52
CA CYS A 96 8.59 -5.93 -17.00
C CYS A 96 7.27 -5.17 -16.86
N SER A 97 6.17 -5.89 -16.98
CA SER A 97 4.87 -5.35 -16.64
C SER A 97 4.77 -5.07 -15.14
N THR A 98 4.11 -3.97 -14.77
CA THR A 98 3.85 -3.64 -13.37
C THR A 98 2.38 -3.36 -13.10
N VAL A 99 1.91 -3.82 -11.93
CA VAL A 99 0.53 -3.60 -11.46
C VAL A 99 0.58 -3.18 -10.01
N SER A 100 -0.11 -2.10 -9.63
CA SER A 100 -0.19 -1.70 -8.23
C SER A 100 -1.43 -0.87 -7.94
N ASP A 101 -1.70 -0.71 -6.65
CA ASP A 101 -2.57 0.33 -6.14
C ASP A 101 -1.89 1.71 -6.30
N ASP A 102 -2.66 2.76 -6.63
CA ASP A 102 -2.18 4.13 -6.72
C ASP A 102 -2.10 4.78 -5.33
N GLN A 103 -0.97 4.53 -4.67
CA GLN A 103 -0.70 4.98 -3.31
C GLN A 103 -0.55 6.51 -3.20
N GLU A 104 -0.04 7.14 -4.26
CA GLU A 104 0.14 8.59 -4.32
C GLU A 104 -1.20 9.29 -4.49
N ASP A 105 -2.01 8.83 -5.45
CA ASP A 105 -3.37 9.35 -5.67
C ASP A 105 -4.26 9.15 -4.43
N GLY A 106 -4.20 7.99 -3.79
CA GLY A 106 -4.96 7.70 -2.58
C GLY A 106 -4.65 8.68 -1.44
N ALA A 107 -3.38 9.04 -1.24
CA ALA A 107 -2.99 10.01 -0.22
C ALA A 107 -3.31 11.45 -0.59
N ARG A 108 -3.16 11.81 -1.87
CA ARG A 108 -3.58 13.11 -2.37
C ARG A 108 -5.08 13.32 -2.16
N MET A 109 -5.90 12.35 -2.56
CA MET A 109 -7.36 12.36 -2.36
C MET A 109 -7.73 12.49 -0.88
N ALA A 110 -7.11 11.72 0.01
CA ALA A 110 -7.39 11.79 1.45
C ALA A 110 -6.97 13.14 2.07
N CYS A 111 -5.84 13.71 1.65
CA CYS A 111 -5.41 15.02 2.09
C CYS A 111 -6.36 16.12 1.58
N GLU A 112 -6.70 16.10 0.29
CA GLU A 112 -7.67 17.03 -0.31
C GLU A 112 -9.03 16.95 0.38
N TYR A 113 -9.46 15.77 0.83
CA TYR A 113 -10.71 15.59 1.56
C TYR A 113 -10.76 16.41 2.87
N PHE A 114 -9.66 16.45 3.64
CA PHE A 114 -9.54 17.31 4.81
C PHE A 114 -9.56 18.79 4.43
N LEU A 115 -8.75 19.18 3.44
CA LEU A 115 -8.61 20.58 3.03
C LEU A 115 -9.94 21.14 2.49
N ASN A 116 -10.70 20.31 1.76
CA ASN A 116 -12.03 20.64 1.27
C ASN A 116 -13.06 20.82 2.40
N ARG A 117 -12.81 20.27 3.59
CA ARG A 117 -13.60 20.43 4.82
C ARG A 117 -13.12 21.55 5.74
N GLY A 118 -12.25 22.43 5.23
CA GLY A 118 -11.85 23.65 5.93
C GLY A 118 -10.64 23.51 6.85
N HIS A 119 -10.09 22.30 7.01
CA HIS A 119 -8.81 22.11 7.71
C HIS A 119 -7.71 22.92 7.02
N LYS A 120 -6.92 23.65 7.81
CA LYS A 120 -5.88 24.56 7.31
C LYS A 120 -4.55 23.87 7.02
N ASN A 121 -4.36 22.70 7.61
CA ASN A 121 -3.17 21.88 7.48
C ASN A 121 -3.55 20.42 7.77
N VAL A 122 -2.71 19.47 7.34
CA VAL A 122 -2.88 18.04 7.59
C VAL A 122 -1.53 17.48 8.02
N TYR A 123 -1.44 16.91 9.23
CA TYR A 123 -0.23 16.22 9.67
C TYR A 123 -0.19 14.80 9.11
N PHE A 124 1.00 14.29 8.84
CA PHE A 124 1.19 12.94 8.32
C PHE A 124 1.97 12.05 9.29
N VAL A 125 1.41 10.88 9.59
CA VAL A 125 2.12 9.80 10.29
C VAL A 125 2.51 8.76 9.25
N SER A 126 3.79 8.73 8.86
CA SER A 126 4.28 7.84 7.82
C SER A 126 4.42 6.40 8.33
N GLY A 127 4.44 5.43 7.42
CA GLY A 127 4.92 4.08 7.74
C GLY A 127 6.44 3.99 7.52
N LYS A 128 7.02 2.79 7.69
CA LYS A 128 8.47 2.56 7.58
C LYS A 128 9.13 3.26 6.38
N LYS A 129 10.27 3.89 6.59
CA LYS A 129 10.99 4.72 5.61
C LYS A 129 11.31 3.99 4.30
N GLU A 130 11.67 2.72 4.38
CA GLU A 130 12.03 1.88 3.25
C GLU A 130 10.82 1.36 2.44
N SER A 131 9.59 1.59 2.91
CA SER A 131 8.38 1.16 2.21
C SER A 131 8.05 2.09 1.05
N LEU A 132 7.93 1.50 -0.15
CA LEU A 132 7.48 2.21 -1.35
C LEU A 132 6.08 2.81 -1.16
N SER A 133 5.16 2.06 -0.55
CA SER A 133 3.81 2.57 -0.27
C SER A 133 3.83 3.78 0.67
N SER A 134 4.68 3.78 1.71
CA SER A 134 4.83 4.94 2.61
C SER A 134 5.37 6.16 1.86
N GLN A 135 6.38 5.96 1.02
CA GLN A 135 6.99 7.03 0.21
C GLN A 135 5.98 7.64 -0.78
N CYS A 136 5.22 6.81 -1.50
CA CYS A 136 4.17 7.27 -2.41
C CYS A 136 3.06 8.02 -1.65
N ARG A 137 2.59 7.49 -0.50
CA ARG A 137 1.58 8.16 0.33
C ARG A 137 2.08 9.54 0.82
N MET A 138 3.34 9.61 1.28
CA MET A 138 3.97 10.86 1.68
C MET A 138 4.05 11.87 0.52
N LYS A 139 4.41 11.42 -0.69
CA LYS A 139 4.48 12.27 -1.88
C LYS A 139 3.11 12.86 -2.22
N GLY A 140 2.06 12.03 -2.23
CA GLY A 140 0.69 12.47 -2.52
C GLY A 140 0.14 13.48 -1.50
N TRP A 141 0.41 13.23 -0.22
CA TRP A 141 0.07 14.16 0.86
C TRP A 141 0.79 15.52 0.73
N ARG A 142 2.12 15.53 0.50
CA ARG A 142 2.87 16.77 0.28
C ARG A 142 2.33 17.55 -0.91
N ALA A 143 2.13 16.88 -2.05
CA ALA A 143 1.63 17.50 -3.26
C ALA A 143 0.25 18.17 -3.07
N ALA A 144 -0.64 17.54 -2.29
CA ALA A 144 -1.95 18.11 -1.97
C ALA A 144 -1.86 19.41 -1.15
N LEU A 145 -0.95 19.46 -0.17
CA LEU A 145 -0.71 20.66 0.64
C LEU A 145 -0.05 21.77 -0.19
N GLU A 146 0.98 21.44 -0.95
CA GLU A 146 1.71 22.37 -1.82
C GLU A 146 0.80 23.00 -2.88
N THR A 147 -0.12 22.21 -3.46
CA THR A 147 -1.13 22.72 -4.42
C THR A 147 -2.05 23.77 -3.80
N ARG A 148 -2.22 23.77 -2.48
CA ARG A 148 -2.99 24.77 -1.72
C ARG A 148 -2.11 25.88 -1.13
N GLY A 149 -0.81 25.91 -1.45
CA GLY A 149 0.15 26.87 -0.90
C GLY A 149 0.44 26.66 0.59
N ILE A 150 0.21 25.44 1.11
CA ILE A 150 0.50 25.07 2.50
C ILE A 150 1.86 24.38 2.52
N GLU A 151 2.80 24.90 3.31
CA GLU A 151 4.09 24.26 3.54
C GLU A 151 3.88 22.93 4.29
N PRO A 152 4.27 21.77 3.72
CA PRO A 152 4.06 20.50 4.39
C PRO A 152 4.89 20.39 5.67
N PRO A 153 4.29 20.08 6.84
CA PRO A 153 5.03 19.80 8.06
C PRO A 153 6.05 18.67 7.91
N GLU A 154 6.95 18.52 8.88
CA GLU A 154 7.75 17.29 8.96
C GLU A 154 6.85 16.10 9.38
N PRO A 155 6.88 14.98 8.63
CA PRO A 155 6.06 13.81 8.96
C PRO A 155 6.61 13.09 10.19
N LEU A 156 5.71 12.52 10.98
CA LEU A 156 6.09 11.66 12.10
C LEU A 156 6.29 10.23 11.60
N GLN A 157 7.45 9.66 11.88
CA GLN A 157 7.83 8.33 11.42
C GLN A 157 7.17 7.24 12.28
N GLY A 158 6.31 6.44 11.67
CA GLY A 158 5.75 5.23 12.24
C GLY A 158 6.35 3.94 11.67
N ASP A 159 5.83 2.80 12.13
CA ASP A 159 6.37 1.47 11.80
C ASP A 159 5.29 0.46 11.34
N TRP A 160 4.09 0.96 11.04
CA TRP A 160 2.85 0.23 10.71
C TRP A 160 2.05 -0.32 11.90
N ASN A 161 2.57 -0.26 13.13
CA ASN A 161 1.89 -0.74 14.32
C ASN A 161 1.18 0.38 15.08
N ALA A 162 0.15 0.02 15.85
CA ALA A 162 -0.61 0.99 16.65
C ALA A 162 0.28 1.76 17.65
N ASP A 163 1.29 1.14 18.25
CA ASP A 163 2.17 1.79 19.24
C ASP A 163 2.95 2.97 18.64
N SER A 164 3.42 2.87 17.39
CA SER A 164 4.09 3.99 16.73
C SER A 164 3.11 5.10 16.35
N GLY A 165 1.88 4.74 15.98
CA GLY A 165 0.78 5.69 15.81
C GLY A 165 0.43 6.41 17.12
N TYR A 166 0.40 5.69 18.24
CA TYR A 166 0.16 6.24 19.56
C TYR A 166 1.26 7.22 19.97
N ALA A 167 2.52 6.86 19.79
CA ALA A 167 3.66 7.76 20.04
C ALA A 167 3.58 9.04 19.20
N ALA A 168 3.24 8.92 17.91
CA ALA A 168 3.02 10.08 17.04
C ALA A 168 1.82 10.93 17.49
N GLY A 169 0.71 10.29 17.89
CA GLY A 169 -0.47 10.96 18.42
C GLY A 169 -0.20 11.76 19.69
N LEU A 170 0.66 11.29 20.59
CA LEU A 170 1.06 12.06 21.77
C LEU A 170 1.78 13.36 21.41
N VAL A 171 2.66 13.32 20.41
CA VAL A 171 3.37 14.51 19.90
C VAL A 171 2.40 15.47 19.21
N LEU A 172 1.43 14.93 18.46
CA LEU A 172 0.43 15.72 17.74
C LEU A 172 -0.59 16.37 18.68
N ALA A 173 -0.96 15.71 19.78
CA ALA A 173 -1.86 16.25 20.80
C ALA A 173 -1.30 17.52 21.47
N ASP A 174 0.03 17.64 21.54
CA ASP A 174 0.70 18.82 22.09
C ASP A 174 0.86 19.97 21.05
N LYS A 175 0.29 19.82 19.84
CA LYS A 175 0.29 20.84 18.78
C LYS A 175 -1.07 21.53 18.67
N PRO A 176 -1.20 22.81 19.09
CA PRO A 176 -2.48 23.53 19.08
C PRO A 176 -3.12 23.71 17.68
N ASP A 177 -2.33 23.65 16.61
CA ASP A 177 -2.77 23.79 15.22
C ASP A 177 -3.11 22.46 14.54
N CYS A 178 -2.92 21.33 15.22
CA CYS A 178 -3.24 20.01 14.69
C CYS A 178 -4.75 19.75 14.73
N THR A 179 -5.43 19.92 13.60
CA THR A 179 -6.86 19.60 13.45
C THR A 179 -7.13 18.41 12.53
N ALA A 180 -6.14 17.96 11.77
CA ALA A 180 -6.26 16.82 10.87
C ALA A 180 -4.98 15.99 10.83
N VAL A 181 -5.14 14.67 10.89
CA VAL A 181 -4.06 13.68 10.80
C VAL A 181 -4.39 12.64 9.74
N LEU A 182 -3.50 12.51 8.75
CA LEU A 182 -3.47 11.41 7.81
C LEU A 182 -2.43 10.39 8.29
N ALA A 183 -2.87 9.25 8.80
CA ALA A 183 -1.98 8.17 9.19
C ALA A 183 -1.83 7.18 8.03
N ALA A 184 -0.61 6.72 7.79
CA ALA A 184 -0.30 5.91 6.63
C ALA A 184 -0.92 4.50 6.69
N ASN A 185 -1.51 4.04 7.79
CA ASN A 185 -2.41 2.90 7.79
C ASN A 185 -3.41 2.98 8.95
N ASP A 186 -4.40 2.11 8.90
CA ASP A 186 -5.47 1.95 9.88
C ASP A 186 -4.96 1.62 11.29
N CYS A 187 -3.94 0.77 11.44
CA CYS A 187 -3.37 0.43 12.75
C CYS A 187 -2.75 1.66 13.43
N MET A 188 -1.93 2.43 12.71
CA MET A 188 -1.34 3.67 13.23
C MET A 188 -2.41 4.73 13.46
N ALA A 189 -3.42 4.84 12.58
CA ALA A 189 -4.56 5.74 12.78
C ALA A 189 -5.28 5.45 14.10
N ASN A 190 -5.52 4.17 14.41
CA ASN A 190 -6.08 3.76 15.69
C ASN A 190 -5.20 4.16 16.88
N GLY A 191 -3.89 3.96 16.76
CA GLY A 191 -2.92 4.43 17.75
C GLY A 191 -3.02 5.94 18.01
N VAL A 192 -3.08 6.73 16.94
CA VAL A 192 -3.27 8.19 17.02
C VAL A 192 -4.56 8.52 17.77
N MET A 193 -5.69 7.91 17.40
CA MET A 193 -6.98 8.14 18.08
C MET A 193 -6.92 7.81 19.58
N MET A 194 -6.23 6.74 19.95
CA MET A 194 -6.02 6.37 21.36
C MET A 194 -5.20 7.43 22.11
N ALA A 195 -4.11 7.92 21.52
CA ALA A 195 -3.27 8.94 22.14
C ALA A 195 -3.98 10.28 22.32
N LEU A 196 -4.78 10.69 21.32
CA LEU A 196 -5.61 11.88 21.39
C LEU A 196 -6.61 11.78 22.55
N ARG A 197 -7.31 10.64 22.64
CA ARG A 197 -8.26 10.37 23.73
C ARG A 197 -7.59 10.44 25.11
N ASP A 198 -6.41 9.85 25.25
CA ASP A 198 -5.70 9.83 26.54
C ASP A 198 -5.16 11.23 26.92
N LYS A 199 -5.04 12.13 25.94
CA LYS A 199 -4.75 13.57 26.12
C LYS A 199 -6.01 14.43 26.30
N GLY A 200 -7.20 13.80 26.38
CA GLY A 200 -8.47 14.49 26.55
C GLY A 200 -9.02 15.14 25.27
N LEU A 201 -8.42 14.85 24.11
CA LEU A 201 -8.90 15.29 22.80
C LEU A 201 -9.82 14.23 22.19
N SER A 202 -10.80 14.69 21.43
CA SER A 202 -11.82 13.86 20.82
C SER A 202 -11.69 13.82 19.29
N VAL A 203 -11.93 12.64 18.72
CA VAL A 203 -12.03 12.44 17.27
C VAL A 203 -13.51 12.23 16.93
N PRO A 204 -14.10 13.03 16.02
CA PRO A 204 -13.44 14.01 15.14
C PRO A 204 -13.39 15.44 15.68
N ASP A 205 -13.92 15.69 16.88
CA ASP A 205 -14.34 17.01 17.32
C ASP A 205 -13.21 18.02 17.50
N ASP A 206 -12.08 17.57 18.04
CA ASP A 206 -10.85 18.35 18.19
C ASP A 206 -9.87 18.06 17.05
N VAL A 207 -9.70 16.78 16.71
CA VAL A 207 -8.78 16.32 15.67
C VAL A 207 -9.46 15.28 14.79
N SER A 208 -9.45 15.51 13.48
CA SER A 208 -9.95 14.56 12.49
C SER A 208 -8.85 13.60 12.04
N VAL A 209 -9.19 12.32 11.80
CA VAL A 209 -8.22 11.26 11.48
C VAL A 209 -8.67 10.44 10.27
N ILE A 210 -7.78 10.21 9.32
CA ILE A 210 -7.97 9.29 8.19
C ILE A 210 -6.83 8.26 8.20
N GLY A 211 -7.19 7.00 7.96
CA GLY A 211 -6.25 5.88 7.78
C GLY A 211 -6.15 5.38 6.33
N PHE A 212 -5.53 4.21 6.18
CA PHE A 212 -5.48 3.45 4.92
C PHE A 212 -5.73 1.98 5.18
N ASP A 213 -6.22 1.32 4.13
CA ASP A 213 -6.46 -0.11 3.94
C ASP A 213 -7.90 -0.55 4.32
N ASP A 214 -8.67 0.26 5.05
CA ASP A 214 -10.03 -0.06 5.50
C ASP A 214 -10.10 -1.45 6.16
N GLU A 215 -9.25 -1.70 7.16
CA GLU A 215 -9.11 -3.02 7.79
C GLU A 215 -9.71 -3.06 9.20
N LEU A 216 -9.76 -1.93 9.92
CA LEU A 216 -10.22 -1.95 11.33
C LEU A 216 -11.66 -2.43 11.49
N TYR A 217 -12.53 -2.26 10.50
CA TYR A 217 -13.93 -2.70 10.62
C TYR A 217 -14.03 -4.23 10.81
N LYS A 218 -13.00 -4.99 10.44
CA LYS A 218 -12.93 -6.45 10.62
C LYS A 218 -12.60 -6.84 12.07
N THR A 219 -11.95 -5.97 12.85
CA THR A 219 -11.38 -6.30 14.16
C THR A 219 -11.85 -5.39 15.29
N ILE A 220 -12.32 -4.18 14.98
CA ILE A 220 -12.81 -3.18 15.92
C ILE A 220 -14.30 -2.93 15.66
N PRO A 221 -15.19 -3.34 16.59
CA PRO A 221 -16.62 -3.07 16.48
C PRO A 221 -16.91 -1.58 16.36
N ASN A 222 -17.80 -1.21 15.44
CA ASN A 222 -18.24 0.18 15.22
C ASN A 222 -17.08 1.16 14.99
N SER A 223 -16.00 0.72 14.32
CA SER A 223 -14.90 1.61 13.95
C SER A 223 -15.42 2.85 13.21
N ILE A 224 -15.15 4.02 13.77
CA ILE A 224 -15.54 5.32 13.19
C ILE A 224 -14.54 5.81 12.13
N LEU A 225 -13.45 5.08 11.90
CA LEU A 225 -12.32 5.52 11.10
C LEU A 225 -12.68 5.61 9.61
N THR A 226 -12.60 6.81 9.06
CA THR A 226 -12.54 7.07 7.63
C THR A 226 -11.21 6.56 7.09
N SER A 227 -11.23 5.80 5.99
CA SER A 227 -10.02 5.13 5.49
C SER A 227 -9.99 5.05 3.97
N VAL A 228 -8.80 5.14 3.38
CA VAL A 228 -8.59 4.88 1.95
C VAL A 228 -8.52 3.38 1.73
N LYS A 229 -9.46 2.83 0.96
CA LYS A 229 -9.52 1.41 0.63
C LYS A 229 -8.89 1.13 -0.72
N PHE A 230 -7.95 0.20 -0.73
CA PHE A 230 -7.47 -0.45 -1.94
C PHE A 230 -8.11 -1.82 -2.10
N ARG A 231 -8.29 -2.25 -3.35
CA ARG A 231 -8.86 -3.55 -3.68
C ARG A 231 -7.74 -4.57 -3.89
N HIS A 232 -7.01 -4.89 -2.82
CA HIS A 232 -5.83 -5.75 -2.89
C HIS A 232 -6.11 -7.14 -3.50
N ARG A 233 -7.28 -7.72 -3.23
CA ARG A 233 -7.73 -8.96 -3.86
C ARG A 233 -7.89 -8.83 -5.38
N GLU A 234 -8.53 -7.76 -5.86
CA GLU A 234 -8.64 -7.50 -7.29
C GLU A 234 -7.26 -7.25 -7.94
N LEU A 235 -6.34 -6.62 -7.20
CA LEU A 235 -4.96 -6.42 -7.66
C LEU A 235 -4.23 -7.76 -7.85
N GLY A 236 -4.42 -8.72 -6.93
CA GLY A 236 -3.90 -10.07 -7.06
C GLY A 236 -4.45 -10.81 -8.28
N ILE A 237 -5.78 -10.75 -8.47
CA ILE A 237 -6.48 -11.33 -9.64
C ILE A 237 -5.91 -10.74 -10.94
N ARG A 238 -5.72 -9.41 -10.99
CA ARG A 238 -5.17 -8.73 -12.18
C ARG A 238 -3.74 -9.17 -12.48
N ALA A 239 -2.88 -9.21 -11.46
CA ALA A 239 -1.48 -9.60 -11.64
C ALA A 239 -1.34 -11.01 -12.22
N LEU A 240 -2.14 -11.96 -11.73
CA LEU A 240 -2.13 -13.31 -12.29
C LEU A 240 -2.70 -13.36 -13.72
N ASN A 241 -3.84 -12.70 -13.97
CA ASN A 241 -4.40 -12.68 -15.32
C ASN A 241 -3.44 -12.06 -16.34
N GLU A 242 -2.64 -11.07 -15.95
CA GLU A 242 -1.62 -10.48 -16.82
C GLU A 242 -0.47 -11.46 -17.12
N VAL A 243 -0.01 -12.23 -16.13
CA VAL A 243 0.96 -13.32 -16.38
C VAL A 243 0.37 -14.36 -17.33
N VAL A 244 -0.85 -14.84 -17.07
CA VAL A 244 -1.49 -15.89 -17.88
C VAL A 244 -1.71 -15.42 -19.31
N ALA A 245 -2.21 -14.19 -19.51
CA ALA A 245 -2.39 -13.61 -20.85
C ALA A 245 -1.06 -13.53 -21.61
N GLY A 246 0.02 -13.11 -20.94
CA GLY A 246 1.35 -13.07 -21.54
C GLY A 246 1.91 -14.44 -21.93
N LEU A 247 1.44 -15.52 -21.30
CA LEU A 247 1.81 -16.90 -21.67
C LEU A 247 1.01 -17.43 -22.88
N GLU A 248 -0.20 -16.93 -23.11
CA GLU A 248 -1.05 -17.31 -24.24
C GLU A 248 -0.68 -16.55 -25.52
N ALA A 249 -0.39 -15.25 -25.39
CA ALA A 249 0.03 -14.40 -26.49
C ALA A 249 1.09 -13.40 -26.01
N PRO A 250 2.22 -13.23 -26.73
CA PRO A 250 3.18 -12.18 -26.40
C PRO A 250 2.52 -10.80 -26.45
N SER A 251 2.43 -10.13 -25.31
CA SER A 251 1.96 -8.74 -25.18
C SER A 251 3.13 -7.79 -24.92
N SER A 252 2.94 -6.52 -25.26
CA SER A 252 3.83 -5.44 -24.82
C SER A 252 3.77 -5.29 -23.30
N ARG A 253 4.85 -4.75 -22.70
CA ARG A 253 4.84 -4.37 -21.28
C ARG A 253 3.71 -3.36 -20.98
N SER A 254 3.10 -3.47 -19.82
CA SER A 254 2.08 -2.54 -19.31
C SER A 254 2.45 -1.99 -17.94
N ARG A 255 1.97 -0.78 -17.65
CA ARG A 255 1.96 -0.21 -16.31
C ARG A 255 0.52 0.07 -15.91
N THR A 256 0.06 -0.59 -14.86
CA THR A 256 -1.32 -0.47 -14.36
C THR A 256 -1.30 0.06 -12.94
N LEU A 257 -1.93 1.22 -12.72
CA LEU A 257 -2.24 1.72 -11.38
C LEU A 257 -3.75 1.70 -11.17
N VAL A 258 -4.17 1.15 -10.03
CA VAL A 258 -5.57 1.05 -9.64
C VAL A 258 -5.85 2.04 -8.51
N SER A 259 -6.71 3.03 -8.78
CA SER A 259 -7.09 4.03 -7.78
C SER A 259 -7.79 3.39 -6.57
N GLY A 260 -7.49 3.94 -5.39
CA GLY A 260 -8.24 3.64 -4.18
C GLY A 260 -9.57 4.39 -4.13
N VAL A 261 -10.38 4.10 -3.12
CA VAL A 261 -11.61 4.85 -2.81
C VAL A 261 -11.59 5.27 -1.35
N LEU A 262 -12.14 6.45 -1.03
CA LEU A 262 -12.29 6.87 0.35
C LEU A 262 -13.57 6.27 0.94
N ILE A 263 -13.44 5.54 2.04
CA ILE A 263 -14.56 5.01 2.80
C ILE A 263 -14.86 5.99 3.92
N GLU A 264 -15.84 6.86 3.71
CA GLU A 264 -16.26 7.89 4.66
C GLU A 264 -16.96 7.28 5.88
N ARG A 265 -16.52 7.70 7.07
CA ARG A 265 -17.13 7.40 8.37
C ARG A 265 -17.11 8.66 9.25
N SER A 266 -17.20 8.51 10.57
CA SER A 266 -17.39 9.62 11.50
C SER A 266 -16.10 10.19 12.11
N SER A 267 -14.92 9.81 11.64
CA SER A 267 -13.63 10.34 12.15
C SER A 267 -13.15 11.64 11.50
N VAL A 268 -13.97 12.29 10.67
CA VAL A 268 -13.64 13.59 10.05
C VAL A 268 -14.76 14.61 10.25
N LYS A 269 -14.40 15.79 10.73
CA LYS A 269 -15.30 16.93 10.95
C LYS A 269 -15.26 17.87 9.75
N ASP A 270 -16.41 18.49 9.45
CA ASP A 270 -16.46 19.62 8.51
C ASP A 270 -16.36 20.92 9.30
N LEU A 271 -15.25 21.65 9.13
CA LEU A 271 -14.98 22.92 9.83
C LEU A 271 -15.57 24.14 9.09
N ARG A 272 -16.28 23.92 7.98
CA ARG A 272 -16.98 24.98 7.25
C ARG A 272 -18.40 25.21 7.75
N ALA A 273 -18.94 24.23 8.49
CA ALA A 273 -20.29 24.21 9.03
C ALA A 273 -20.41 25.00 10.34
#